data_AF-A0AAD9LN66-F1
#
_entry.id   AF-A0AAD9LN66-F1
#
_cell.length_a   1.000
_cell.length_b   1.000
_cell.length_c   1.000
_cell.angle_alpha   90.00
_cell.angle_beta   90.00
_cell.angle_gamma   90.00
#
_symmetry.space_group_name_H-M   'P 1'
#
loop_
_entity.id
_entity.type
_entity.pdbx_description
1 polymer ?
#
loop_
_entity_poly.entity_id
_entity_poly.type
_entity_poly.pdbx_seq_one_letter_code
_entity_poly.pdbx_strand_id
1 'polypeptide(L)'
;MSTTKLRRSVLQLYAQCLRSARRCPQWEQREMMKTYVQMKFRDEKKTQDSDRVRALLADGREELERMNYYHSIYEAKQKAAKEATEGASTAEKNRPTNCLQCQAAYPSEQANFCANCGTKRSESS
;
A
#
# COMPACT_ATOMS: atom_id res chain seq x y z
N MET A 1 -29.74 -24.05 -2.15
CA MET A 1 -28.28 -24.13 -2.39
C MET A 1 -27.76 -25.40 -1.73
N SER A 2 -26.97 -26.27 -2.38
CA SER A 2 -26.49 -27.49 -1.73
C SER A 2 -25.46 -27.17 -0.63
N THR A 3 -25.36 -28.01 0.40
CA THR A 3 -24.42 -27.87 1.53
C THR A 3 -22.97 -27.69 1.08
N THR A 4 -22.56 -28.40 0.02
CA THR A 4 -21.23 -28.27 -0.60
C THR A 4 -20.99 -26.88 -1.20
N LYS A 5 -22.00 -26.28 -1.84
CA LYS A 5 -21.91 -24.91 -2.40
C LYS A 5 -21.80 -23.87 -1.28
N LEU A 6 -22.53 -24.04 -0.18
CA LEU A 6 -22.43 -23.17 0.99
C LEU A 6 -21.03 -23.25 1.63
N ARG A 7 -20.52 -24.46 1.87
CA ARG A 7 -19.17 -24.66 2.42
C ARG A 7 -18.10 -23.98 1.58
N ARG A 8 -18.17 -24.12 0.25
CA ARG A 8 -17.25 -23.42 -0.67
C ARG A 8 -17.34 -21.91 -0.52
N SER A 9 -18.54 -21.37 -0.43
CA SER A 9 -18.78 -19.93 -0.28
C SER A 9 -18.19 -19.39 1.03
N VAL A 10 -18.35 -20.13 2.14
CA VAL A 10 -17.75 -19.81 3.44
C VAL A 10 -16.23 -19.79 3.37
N LEU A 11 -15.61 -20.82 2.78
CA LEU A 11 -14.15 -20.89 2.64
C LEU A 11 -13.61 -19.78 1.74
N GLN A 12 -14.33 -19.44 0.67
CA GLN A 12 -13.95 -18.36 -0.22
C GLN A 12 -13.98 -17.01 0.50
N LEU A 13 -15.06 -16.72 1.24
CA LEU A 13 -15.18 -15.50 2.03
C LEU A 13 -14.08 -15.42 3.09
N TYR A 14 -13.84 -16.51 3.84
CA TYR A 14 -12.75 -16.59 4.80
C TYR A 14 -11.39 -16.22 4.19
N ALA A 15 -11.07 -16.80 3.03
CA ALA A 15 -9.82 -16.50 2.33
C ALA A 15 -9.75 -15.04 1.85
N GLN A 16 -10.87 -14.44 1.43
CA GLN A 16 -10.94 -13.03 1.06
C GLN A 16 -10.69 -12.12 2.28
N CYS A 17 -11.31 -12.41 3.42
CA CYS A 17 -11.10 -11.66 4.66
C CYS A 17 -9.63 -11.72 5.11
N LEU A 18 -9.00 -12.90 5.05
CA LEU A 18 -7.56 -13.04 5.36
C LEU A 18 -6.67 -12.26 4.39
N ARG A 19 -7.03 -12.19 3.10
CA ARG A 19 -6.29 -11.35 2.14
C ARG A 19 -6.46 -9.87 2.42
N SER A 20 -7.66 -9.43 2.80
CA SER A 20 -7.91 -8.04 3.21
C SER A 20 -7.07 -7.69 4.44
N ALA A 21 -7.04 -8.55 5.47
CA ALA A 21 -6.25 -8.33 6.68
C ALA A 21 -4.76 -8.08 6.40
N ARG A 22 -4.19 -8.74 5.38
CA ARG A 22 -2.79 -8.54 4.97
C ARG A 22 -2.51 -7.17 4.36
N ARG A 23 -3.55 -6.45 3.89
CA ARG A 23 -3.44 -5.10 3.33
C ARG A 23 -3.34 -4.01 4.39
N CYS A 24 -3.53 -4.32 5.68
CA CYS A 24 -3.31 -3.35 6.75
C CYS A 24 -1.86 -2.82 6.70
N PRO A 25 -1.60 -1.53 6.90
CA PRO A 25 -0.26 -0.97 6.78
C PRO A 25 0.69 -1.47 7.88
N GLN A 26 0.21 -1.52 9.12
CA GLN A 26 1.00 -1.89 10.30
C GLN A 26 0.93 -3.40 10.56
N TRP A 27 2.04 -3.99 10.98
CA TRP A 27 2.11 -5.44 11.22
C TRP A 27 1.17 -5.89 12.34
N GLU A 28 1.11 -5.13 13.43
CA GLU A 28 0.24 -5.41 14.58
C GLU A 28 -1.22 -5.44 14.16
N GLN A 29 -1.63 -4.49 13.29
CA GLN A 29 -2.99 -4.45 12.74
C GLN A 29 -3.28 -5.64 11.81
N ARG A 30 -2.29 -6.12 11.04
CA ARG A 30 -2.44 -7.33 10.21
C ARG A 30 -2.71 -8.56 11.06
N GLU A 31 -1.90 -8.79 12.10
CA GLU A 31 -2.05 -9.97 12.96
C GLU A 31 -3.32 -9.88 13.83
N MET A 32 -3.66 -8.69 14.32
CA MET A 32 -4.93 -8.45 15.02
C MET A 32 -6.13 -8.78 14.12
N MET A 33 -6.18 -8.23 12.90
CA MET A 33 -7.30 -8.45 11.99
C MET A 33 -7.39 -9.92 11.54
N LYS A 34 -6.26 -10.57 11.27
CA LYS A 34 -6.19 -12.01 10.97
C LYS A 34 -6.76 -12.86 12.12
N THR A 35 -6.39 -12.53 13.37
CA THR A 35 -6.91 -13.22 14.56
C THR A 35 -8.40 -12.99 14.72
N TYR A 36 -8.88 -11.77 14.49
CA TYR A 36 -10.29 -11.43 14.55
C TYR A 36 -11.13 -12.20 13.53
N VAL A 37 -10.66 -12.28 12.27
CA VAL A 37 -11.29 -13.09 11.22
C VAL A 37 -11.34 -14.57 11.62
N GLN A 38 -10.24 -15.13 12.15
CA GLN A 38 -10.20 -16.51 12.60
C GLN A 38 -11.18 -16.80 13.75
N MET A 39 -11.33 -15.85 14.67
CA MET A 39 -12.26 -15.94 15.80
C MET A 39 -13.71 -15.96 15.30
N LYS A 40 -14.14 -14.96 14.51
CA LYS A 40 -15.51 -14.88 13.97
C LYS A 40 -15.96 -16.14 13.23
N PHE A 41 -15.10 -16.70 12.37
CA PHE A 41 -15.43 -17.93 11.64
C PHE A 41 -15.44 -19.17 12.54
N ARG A 42 -14.64 -19.18 13.61
CA ARG A 42 -14.60 -20.29 14.57
C ARG A 42 -15.84 -20.31 15.46
N ASP A 43 -16.34 -19.15 15.86
CA ASP A 43 -17.53 -19.03 16.71
C ASP A 43 -18.77 -19.66 16.05
N GLU A 44 -18.84 -19.60 14.71
CA GLU A 44 -19.93 -20.17 13.92
C GLU A 44 -19.63 -21.58 13.36
N LYS A 45 -18.54 -22.24 13.78
CA LYS A 45 -18.09 -23.53 13.20
C LYS A 45 -19.13 -24.66 13.29
N LYS A 46 -19.99 -24.63 14.33
CA LYS A 46 -21.01 -25.66 14.58
C LYS A 46 -22.37 -25.34 13.96
N THR A 47 -22.50 -24.20 13.27
CA THR A 47 -23.77 -23.77 12.69
C THR A 47 -24.16 -24.67 11.52
N GLN A 48 -25.30 -25.36 11.64
CA GLN A 48 -25.84 -26.27 10.62
C GLN A 48 -27.03 -25.67 9.84
N ASP A 49 -27.70 -24.68 10.43
CA ASP A 49 -28.82 -24.00 9.80
C ASP A 49 -28.35 -23.24 8.54
N SER A 50 -28.85 -23.69 7.39
CA SER A 50 -28.45 -23.14 6.10
C SER A 50 -28.94 -21.72 5.85
N ASP A 51 -30.03 -21.29 6.49
CA ASP A 51 -30.54 -19.92 6.36
C ASP A 51 -29.69 -18.97 7.21
N ARG A 52 -29.35 -19.37 8.45
CA ARG A 52 -28.35 -18.66 9.27
C ARG A 52 -27.00 -18.53 8.56
N VAL A 53 -26.48 -19.61 7.95
CA VAL A 53 -25.21 -19.53 7.19
C VAL A 53 -25.31 -18.53 6.04
N ARG A 54 -26.47 -18.43 5.37
CA ARG A 54 -26.67 -17.44 4.29
C ARG A 54 -26.69 -16.01 4.82
N ALA A 55 -27.34 -15.77 5.96
CA ALA A 55 -27.34 -14.47 6.61
C ALA A 55 -25.91 -14.05 7.00
N LEU A 56 -25.17 -14.93 7.70
CA LEU A 56 -23.78 -14.68 8.09
C LEU A 56 -22.85 -14.43 6.89
N LEU A 57 -23.09 -15.13 5.78
CA LEU A 57 -22.35 -14.89 4.54
C LEU A 57 -22.66 -13.52 3.92
N ALA A 58 -23.89 -13.02 4.04
CA ALA A 58 -24.27 -11.69 3.57
C ALA A 58 -23.61 -10.61 4.45
N ASP A 59 -23.75 -10.73 5.77
CA ASP A 59 -23.15 -9.81 6.74
C ASP A 59 -21.62 -9.75 6.58
N GLY A 60 -20.97 -10.92 6.48
CA GLY A 60 -19.53 -11.00 6.30
C GLY A 60 -19.03 -10.42 4.97
N ARG A 61 -19.85 -10.44 3.91
CA ARG A 61 -19.52 -9.75 2.65
C ARG A 61 -19.60 -8.24 2.81
N GLU A 62 -20.63 -7.73 3.50
CA GLU A 62 -20.75 -6.30 3.77
C GLU A 62 -19.59 -5.79 4.65
N GLU A 63 -19.23 -6.52 5.71
CA GLU A 63 -18.08 -6.19 6.56
C GLU A 63 -16.77 -6.15 5.73
N LEU A 64 -16.58 -7.13 4.83
CA LEU A 64 -15.41 -7.18 3.95
C LEU A 64 -15.38 -6.03 2.94
N GLU A 65 -16.51 -5.68 2.33
CA GLU A 65 -16.61 -4.55 1.40
C GLU A 65 -16.27 -3.24 2.09
N ARG A 66 -16.79 -3.04 3.30
CA ARG A 66 -16.47 -1.86 4.14
C ARG A 66 -14.98 -1.79 4.46
N MET A 67 -14.35 -2.92 4.80
CA MET A 67 -12.91 -2.98 5.04
C MET A 67 -12.09 -2.65 3.77
N ASN A 68 -12.48 -3.22 2.62
CA ASN A 68 -11.83 -2.95 1.35
C ASN A 68 -11.96 -1.49 0.92
N TYR A 69 -13.10 -0.86 1.20
CA TYR A 69 -13.30 0.57 0.99
C TYR A 69 -12.28 1.39 1.80
N TYR A 70 -12.12 1.12 3.10
CA TYR A 70 -11.12 1.81 3.91
C TYR A 70 -9.69 1.61 3.40
N HIS A 71 -9.34 0.40 2.96
CA HIS A 71 -8.05 0.16 2.30
C HIS A 71 -7.87 1.03 1.05
N SER A 72 -8.88 1.14 0.19
CA SER A 72 -8.79 1.98 -1.02
C SER A 72 -8.58 3.46 -0.71
N ILE A 73 -9.26 4.01 0.30
CA ILE A 73 -9.09 5.40 0.72
C ILE A 73 -7.67 5.63 1.23
N TYR A 74 -7.15 4.70 2.03
CA TYR A 74 -5.79 4.78 2.55
C TYR A 74 -4.72 4.67 1.45
N GLU A 75 -4.89 3.74 0.50
CA GLU A 75 -4.01 3.58 -0.66
C GLU A 75 -4.03 4.83 -1.55
N ALA A 76 -5.20 5.43 -1.78
CA ALA A 76 -5.33 6.68 -2.55
C ALA A 76 -4.59 7.84 -1.86
N LYS A 77 -4.73 7.98 -0.54
CA LYS A 77 -4.00 9.00 0.24
C LYS A 77 -2.48 8.81 0.15
N GLN A 78 -2.00 7.57 0.21
CA GLN A 78 -0.57 7.29 0.05
C GLN A 78 -0.05 7.62 -1.36
N LYS A 79 -0.82 7.31 -2.40
CA LYS A 79 -0.43 7.64 -3.78
C LYS A 79 -0.32 9.14 -3.98
N ALA A 80 -1.34 9.90 -3.54
CA ALA A 80 -1.30 11.36 -3.61
C ALA A 80 -0.12 11.97 -2.83
N ALA A 81 0.22 11.40 -1.67
CA ALA A 81 1.37 11.86 -0.90
C ALA A 81 2.71 11.57 -1.60
N LYS A 82 2.84 10.42 -2.27
CA LYS A 82 4.03 10.06 -3.07
C LYS A 82 4.17 10.92 -4.32
N GLU A 83 3.07 11.18 -5.02
CA GLU A 83 3.05 12.07 -6.19
C GLU A 83 3.39 13.52 -5.81
N ALA A 84 3.01 13.98 -4.62
CA ALA A 84 3.40 15.29 -4.12
C ALA A 84 4.91 15.38 -3.77
N THR A 85 5.53 14.31 -3.28
CA THR A 85 6.98 14.28 -3.01
C THR A 85 7.82 13.99 -4.27
N GLU A 86 7.30 13.21 -5.21
CA GLU A 86 7.94 12.96 -6.51
C GLU A 86 7.79 14.17 -7.47
N GLY A 87 6.66 14.88 -7.43
CA GLY A 87 6.47 16.16 -8.13
C GLY A 87 7.34 17.30 -7.58
N ALA A 88 7.84 17.18 -6.35
CA ALA A 88 8.89 18.05 -5.80
C ALA A 88 10.32 17.64 -6.24
N SER A 89 10.48 16.40 -6.75
CA SER A 89 11.77 15.89 -7.26
C SER A 89 12.01 16.21 -8.74
N THR A 90 11.02 16.79 -9.44
CA THR A 90 11.18 17.41 -10.77
C THR A 90 11.34 18.93 -10.71
N ALA A 91 11.75 19.49 -9.58
CA ALA A 91 12.57 20.69 -9.63
C ALA A 91 13.94 20.25 -10.15
N GLU A 92 14.09 20.17 -11.48
CA GLU A 92 15.40 20.18 -12.13
C GLU A 92 16.17 21.37 -11.58
N LYS A 93 16.98 21.13 -10.53
CA LYS A 93 18.06 22.03 -10.16
C LYS A 93 18.95 22.03 -11.39
N ASN A 94 18.77 23.01 -12.27
CA ASN A 94 19.63 23.31 -13.41
C ASN A 94 21.05 23.53 -12.89
N ARG A 95 21.77 22.43 -12.65
CA ARG A 95 23.13 22.43 -12.17
C ARG A 95 23.99 22.89 -13.35
N PRO A 96 24.83 23.91 -13.17
CA PRO A 96 25.58 24.48 -14.27
C PRO A 96 26.48 23.42 -14.92
N THR A 97 26.40 23.25 -16.24
CA THR A 97 27.18 22.27 -17.01
C THR A 97 28.68 22.55 -16.97
N ASN A 98 29.05 23.83 -16.73
CA ASN A 98 30.42 24.32 -16.70
C ASN A 98 30.74 24.95 -15.34
N CYS A 99 32.00 24.87 -14.93
CA CYS A 99 32.49 25.52 -13.72
C CYS A 99 32.48 27.04 -13.90
N LEU A 100 31.88 27.79 -12.97
CA LEU A 100 31.82 29.25 -13.05
C LEU A 100 33.19 29.94 -12.89
N GLN A 101 34.17 29.24 -12.31
CA GLN A 101 35.50 29.79 -12.04
C GLN A 101 36.47 29.66 -13.23
N CYS A 102 36.44 28.52 -13.93
CA CYS A 102 37.39 28.22 -15.00
C CYS A 102 36.73 27.77 -16.31
N GLN A 103 35.40 27.79 -16.37
CA GLN A 103 34.58 27.43 -17.53
C GLN A 103 34.73 25.99 -18.04
N ALA A 104 35.53 25.15 -17.38
CA ALA A 104 35.67 23.74 -17.73
C ALA A 104 34.35 22.98 -17.52
N ALA A 105 34.02 22.09 -18.46
CA ALA A 105 32.87 21.21 -18.35
C ALA A 105 33.05 20.21 -17.20
N TYR A 106 31.97 19.93 -16.46
CA TYR A 106 32.02 18.89 -15.45
C TYR A 106 32.05 17.50 -16.10
N PRO A 107 32.82 16.54 -15.56
CA PRO A 107 32.95 15.20 -16.15
C PRO A 107 31.67 14.37 -16.03
N SER A 108 30.76 14.72 -15.11
CA SER A 108 29.45 14.08 -14.97
C SER A 108 28.42 15.04 -14.36
N GLU A 109 27.15 14.70 -14.53
CA GLU A 109 26.01 15.42 -13.91
C GLU A 109 26.05 15.35 -12.36
N GLN A 110 26.66 14.29 -11.83
CA GLN A 110 26.76 14.02 -10.40
C GLN A 110 28.02 14.61 -9.75
N ALA A 111 28.95 15.15 -10.55
CA ALA A 111 30.19 15.73 -10.04
C ALA A 111 29.93 16.96 -9.16
N ASN A 112 30.40 16.91 -7.91
CA ASN A 112 30.26 18.00 -6.94
C ASN A 112 31.42 19.01 -6.97
N PHE A 113 32.55 18.65 -7.58
CA PHE A 113 33.77 19.48 -7.66
C PHE A 113 34.31 19.50 -9.09
N CYS A 114 34.90 20.63 -9.50
CA CYS A 114 35.51 20.77 -10.80
C CYS A 114 36.82 19.97 -10.85
N ALA A 115 36.97 19.08 -11.84
CA ALA A 115 38.20 18.30 -12.02
C ALA A 115 39.42 19.17 -12.41
N ASN A 116 39.20 20.38 -12.93
CA ASN A 116 40.27 21.27 -13.38
C ASN A 116 40.77 22.23 -12.27
N CYS A 117 39.89 22.72 -11.40
CA CYS A 117 40.24 23.74 -10.40
C CYS A 117 39.80 23.43 -8.96
N GLY A 118 39.13 22.30 -8.72
CA GLY A 118 38.68 21.89 -7.39
C GLY A 118 37.50 22.70 -6.82
N THR A 119 37.00 23.73 -7.51
CA THR A 119 35.86 24.52 -7.04
C THR A 119 34.59 23.68 -6.93
N LYS A 120 33.89 23.81 -5.80
CA LYS A 120 32.60 23.16 -5.55
C LYS A 120 31.53 23.70 -6.51
N ARG A 121 30.78 22.79 -7.14
CA ARG A 121 29.67 23.13 -8.02
C ARG A 121 28.55 23.78 -7.20
N SER A 122 28.14 24.97 -7.57
CA SER A 122 27.01 25.65 -6.94
C SER A 122 25.73 24.87 -7.24
N GLU A 123 24.93 24.64 -6.20
CA GLU A 123 23.54 24.23 -6.37
C GLU A 123 22.72 25.51 -6.44
N SER A 124 22.03 25.72 -7.55
CA SER A 124 21.01 26.76 -7.68
C SER A 124 20.02 26.59 -6.53
N SER A 125 19.98 27.57 -5.62
CA SER A 125 19.03 27.64 -4.50
C SER A 125 17.71 28.23 -4.98
#